data_AF-A0A376MA43-F1
#
_entry.id   AF-A0A376MA43-F1
#
_cell.length_a   1.000
_cell.length_b   1.000
_cell.length_c   1.000
_cell.angle_alpha   90.00
_cell.angle_beta   90.00
_cell.angle_gamma   90.00
#
_symmetry.space_group_name_H-M   'P 1'
#
loop_
_entity.id
_entity.type
_entity.pdbx_description
1 polymer ?
#
loop_
_entity_poly.entity_id
_entity_poly.type
_entity_poly.pdbx_seq_one_letter_code
_entity_poly.pdbx_strand_id
1 'polypeptide(L)'
;MNMNEDEIYRHIRQALSSAPRNQYTVELHLQMIKYADKLEHITAKAFCEGTGLNQSLGTEFSKMRNLTHRLKAAGLNTDLL
;
A
#
# COMPACT_ATOMS: atom_id res chain seq x y z
N MET A 1 12.69 13.44 -6.00
CA MET A 1 11.67 13.41 -7.08
C MET A 1 10.43 12.79 -6.49
N ASN A 2 9.29 13.49 -6.49
CA ASN A 2 8.03 12.90 -6.04
C ASN A 2 7.59 11.86 -7.08
N MET A 3 7.53 10.59 -6.68
CA MET A 3 6.90 9.55 -7.50
C MET A 3 5.42 9.86 -7.66
N ASN A 4 4.88 9.65 -8.87
CA ASN A 4 3.44 9.78 -9.10
C ASN A 4 2.67 8.49 -8.73
N GLU A 5 1.34 8.57 -8.72
CA GLU A 5 0.47 7.45 -8.32
C GLU A 5 0.64 6.22 -9.23
N ASP A 6 0.78 6.42 -10.55
CA ASP A 6 0.96 5.33 -11.50
C ASP A 6 2.27 4.56 -11.28
N GLU A 7 3.35 5.27 -10.93
CA GLU A 7 4.62 4.69 -10.51
C GLU A 7 4.47 3.88 -9.23
N ILE A 8 3.74 4.41 -8.24
CA ILE A 8 3.44 3.71 -6.99
C ILE A 8 2.67 2.42 -7.30
N TYR A 9 1.57 2.48 -8.04
CA TYR A 9 0.77 1.30 -8.37
C TYR A 9 1.57 0.25 -9.14
N ARG A 10 2.47 0.69 -10.03
CA ARG A 10 3.37 -0.21 -10.75
C ARG A 10 4.33 -0.93 -9.79
N HIS A 11 4.94 -0.20 -8.85
CA HIS A 11 5.82 -0.79 -7.84
C HIS A 11 5.06 -1.78 -6.94
N ILE A 12 3.84 -1.44 -6.53
CA ILE A 12 2.99 -2.35 -5.73
C ILE A 12 2.75 -3.64 -6.51
N ARG A 13 2.30 -3.56 -7.77
CA ARG A 13 2.07 -4.75 -8.60
C ARG A 13 3.33 -5.61 -8.75
N GLN A 14 4.49 -4.99 -8.95
CA GLN A 14 5.76 -5.70 -9.10
C GLN A 14 6.20 -6.37 -7.79
N ALA A 15 6.00 -5.73 -6.65
CA ALA A 15 6.28 -6.31 -5.34
C ALA A 15 5.38 -7.53 -5.10
N LEU A 16 4.08 -7.40 -5.38
CA LEU A 16 3.10 -8.47 -5.23
C LEU A 16 3.39 -9.67 -6.15
N SER A 17 3.82 -9.44 -7.40
CA SER A 17 4.18 -10.53 -8.31
C SER A 17 5.48 -11.24 -7.92
N SER A 18 6.36 -10.53 -7.19
CA SER A 18 7.63 -11.06 -6.69
C SER A 18 7.51 -11.62 -5.26
N ALA A 19 6.31 -11.54 -4.66
CA ALA A 19 6.09 -11.97 -3.28
C ALA A 19 6.37 -13.48 -3.13
N PRO A 20 7.05 -13.91 -2.05
CA PRO A 20 7.24 -15.32 -1.78
C PRO A 20 5.91 -16.07 -1.66
N ARG A 21 5.96 -17.40 -1.86
CA ARG A 21 4.77 -18.25 -1.75
C ARG A 21 4.08 -18.03 -0.40
N ASN A 22 2.75 -17.86 -0.44
CA ASN A 22 1.89 -17.59 0.71
C ASN A 22 2.13 -16.25 1.43
N GLN A 23 2.93 -15.33 0.88
CA GLN A 23 3.19 -14.00 1.47
C GLN A 23 2.48 -12.85 0.76
N TYR A 24 1.63 -13.14 -0.24
CA TYR A 24 0.97 -12.12 -1.05
C TYR A 24 0.27 -11.04 -0.22
N THR A 25 -0.55 -11.44 0.76
CA THR A 25 -1.29 -10.50 1.60
C THR A 25 -0.38 -9.71 2.54
N VAL A 26 0.69 -10.33 3.04
CA VAL A 26 1.68 -9.65 3.89
C VAL A 26 2.43 -8.60 3.08
N GLU A 27 2.84 -8.95 1.87
CA GLU A 27 3.47 -8.01 0.93
C GLU A 27 2.51 -6.86 0.58
N LEU A 28 1.24 -7.16 0.33
CA LEU A 28 0.22 -6.13 0.09
C LEU A 28 0.14 -5.14 1.25
N HIS A 29 0.04 -5.62 2.49
CA HIS A 29 0.00 -4.74 3.65
C HIS A 29 1.28 -3.93 3.81
N LEU A 30 2.44 -4.53 3.56
CA LEU A 30 3.73 -3.82 3.59
C LEU A 30 3.75 -2.67 2.60
N GLN A 31 3.32 -2.91 1.35
CA GLN A 31 3.25 -1.88 0.32
C GLN A 31 2.22 -0.79 0.66
N MET A 32 1.08 -1.14 1.27
CA MET A 32 0.09 -0.15 1.74
C MET A 32 0.65 0.75 2.84
N ILE A 33 1.44 0.21 3.76
CA ILE A 33 2.11 0.98 4.83
C ILE A 33 3.22 1.86 4.22
N LYS A 34 4.05 1.30 3.33
CA LYS A 34 5.15 1.99 2.66
C LYS A 34 4.70 3.23 1.90
N TYR A 35 3.56 3.16 1.22
CA TYR A 35 3.02 4.25 0.40
C TYR A 35 1.87 5.03 1.06
N ALA A 36 1.59 4.82 2.35
CA ALA A 36 0.41 5.37 3.02
C ALA A 36 0.28 6.89 2.89
N ASP A 37 1.35 7.67 3.08
CA ASP A 37 1.27 9.14 2.99
C ASP A 37 1.06 9.61 1.55
N LYS A 38 1.70 8.93 0.59
CA LYS A 38 1.60 9.28 -0.84
C LYS A 38 0.23 8.94 -1.41
N LEU A 39 -0.51 8.06 -0.74
CA LEU A 39 -1.86 7.62 -1.13
C LEU A 39 -2.92 8.09 -0.12
N GLU A 40 -2.63 9.07 0.74
CA GLU A 40 -3.54 9.51 1.80
C GLU A 40 -4.88 10.00 1.24
N HIS A 41 -4.84 10.75 0.13
CA HIS A 41 -6.01 11.28 -0.58
C HIS A 41 -6.77 10.26 -1.43
N ILE A 42 -6.23 9.06 -1.60
CA ILE A 42 -6.81 8.03 -2.47
C ILE A 42 -7.91 7.27 -1.75
N THR A 43 -9.03 7.06 -2.45
CA THR A 43 -10.13 6.22 -1.96
C THR A 43 -9.80 4.74 -2.14
N ALA A 44 -10.36 3.87 -1.31
CA ALA A 44 -10.19 2.42 -1.45
C ALA A 44 -10.58 1.90 -2.85
N LYS A 45 -11.64 2.47 -3.43
CA LYS A 45 -12.08 2.14 -4.79
C LYS A 45 -11.01 2.53 -5.82
N ALA A 46 -10.53 3.77 -5.78
CA ALA A 46 -9.50 4.27 -6.70
C ALA A 46 -8.18 3.50 -6.56
N PHE A 47 -7.81 3.11 -5.33
CA PHE A 47 -6.65 2.25 -5.09
C PHE A 47 -6.81 0.89 -5.78
N CYS A 48 -7.95 0.20 -5.60
CA CYS A 48 -8.21 -1.08 -6.25
C CYS A 48 -8.21 -0.96 -7.78
N GLU A 49 -8.82 0.09 -8.33
CA GLU A 49 -8.83 0.36 -9.77
C GLU A 49 -7.42 0.63 -10.32
N GLY A 50 -6.65 1.50 -9.67
CA GLY A 50 -5.29 1.87 -10.09
C GLY A 50 -4.28 0.73 -9.97
N THR A 51 -4.45 -0.15 -8.98
CA THR A 51 -3.61 -1.35 -8.80
C THR A 51 -4.07 -2.55 -9.61
N GLY A 52 -5.33 -2.59 -10.06
CA GLY A 52 -5.95 -3.76 -10.68
C GLY A 52 -6.33 -4.85 -9.68
N LEU A 53 -6.44 -4.52 -8.40
CA LEU A 53 -6.78 -5.46 -7.32
C LEU A 53 -8.30 -5.61 -7.17
N ASN A 54 -8.71 -6.75 -6.62
CA ASN A 54 -10.11 -6.99 -6.28
C ASN A 54 -10.60 -5.94 -5.25
N GLN A 55 -11.82 -5.43 -5.44
CA GLN A 55 -12.46 -4.47 -4.53
C GLN A 55 -12.58 -5.00 -3.09
N SER A 56 -12.60 -6.31 -2.87
CA SER A 56 -12.58 -6.91 -1.54
C SER A 56 -11.37 -6.51 -0.69
N LEU A 57 -10.26 -6.13 -1.33
CA LEU A 57 -9.03 -5.65 -0.68
C LEU A 57 -9.06 -4.15 -0.32
N GLY A 58 -10.10 -3.42 -0.73
CA GLY A 58 -10.25 -1.99 -0.41
C GLY A 58 -10.41 -1.72 1.10
N THR A 59 -11.04 -2.65 1.82
CA THR A 59 -11.12 -2.59 3.29
C THR A 59 -9.74 -2.72 3.94
N GLU A 60 -8.90 -3.60 3.41
CA GLU A 60 -7.54 -3.81 3.90
C GLU A 60 -6.66 -2.59 3.63
N PHE A 61 -6.78 -1.97 2.45
CA PHE A 61 -6.13 -0.68 2.16
C PHE A 61 -6.46 0.37 3.21
N SER A 62 -7.75 0.54 3.50
CA SER A 62 -8.21 1.55 4.45
C SER A 62 -7.70 1.28 5.87
N LYS A 63 -7.70 0.01 6.30
CA LYS A 63 -7.15 -0.40 7.60
C LYS A 63 -5.65 -0.14 7.68
N MET A 64 -4.87 -0.53 6.67
CA MET A 64 -3.41 -0.38 6.68
C MET A 64 -2.98 1.09 6.63
N ARG A 65 -3.66 1.92 5.83
CA ARG A 65 -3.45 3.38 5.84
C ARG A 65 -3.71 3.97 7.23
N ASN A 66 -4.86 3.65 7.83
CA ASN A 66 -5.21 4.15 9.17
C ASN A 66 -4.24 3.65 10.26
N LEU A 67 -3.81 2.38 10.16
CA LEU A 67 -2.82 1.79 11.06
C LEU A 67 -1.47 2.51 10.95
N THR A 68 -1.08 2.96 9.76
CA THR A 68 0.22 3.62 9.52
C THR A 68 0.38 4.88 10.38
N HIS A 69 -0.67 5.68 10.59
CA HIS A 69 -0.60 6.83 11.50
C HIS A 69 -0.21 6.41 12.92
N ARG A 70 -0.76 5.30 13.43
CA ARG A 70 -0.41 4.77 14.76
C ARG A 70 0.99 4.22 14.81
N LEU A 71 1.42 3.51 13.76
CA LEU A 71 2.78 2.96 13.68
C LEU A 71 3.83 4.07 13.65
N LYS A 72 3.59 5.14 12.89
CA LYS A 72 4.46 6.32 12.86
C LYS A 72 4.53 7.03 14.21
N ALA A 73 3.39 7.17 14.89
CA ALA A 73 3.37 7.70 16.25
C ALA A 73 4.18 6.82 17.24
N ALA A 74 4.31 5.51 16.95
CA ALA A 74 5.14 4.57 17.70
C ALA A 74 6.61 4.51 17.22
N GLY A 75 7.02 5.34 16.27
CA GLY A 75 8.40 5.44 15.78
C GLY A 75 8.71 4.69 14.49
N LEU A 76 7.72 4.13 13.78
CA LEU A 76 7.94 3.58 12.44
C LEU A 76 8.39 4.68 11.47
N ASN A 77 9.53 4.47 10.80
CA ASN A 77 9.95 5.27 9.66
C ASN A 77 9.68 4.52 8.35
N THR A 78 8.68 4.97 7.60
CA THR A 78 8.26 4.36 6.33
C THR A 78 9.26 4.54 5.19
N ASP A 79 10.21 5.49 5.31
CA ASP A 79 11.27 5.68 4.31
C ASP A 79 12.34 4.57 4.36
N LEU A 80 12.32 3.74 5.42
CA LEU A 80 13.19 2.59 5.58
C LEU A 80 12.55 1.27 5.09
N LEU A 81 11.33 1.32 4.58
CA LEU A 81 10.58 0.17 4.02
C LEU A 81 10.80 0.02 2.51
#